data_AF-A0AAD0HK29-F1
#
_entry.id   AF-A0AAD0HK29-F1
#
_cell.length_a   1.000
_cell.length_b   1.000
_cell.length_c   1.000
_cell.angle_alpha   90.00
_cell.angle_beta   90.00
_cell.angle_gamma   90.00
#
_symmetry.space_group_name_H-M   'P 1'
#
loop_
_entity.id
_entity.type
_entity.pdbx_description
1 polymer ?
#
loop_
_entity_poly.entity_id
_entity_poly.type
_entity_poly.pdbx_seq_one_letter_code
_entity_poly.pdbx_strand_id
1 'polypeptide(L)'
;MKALHFGAGNIGRGFIGSLLKTSGYELVFTDVNEAVINELNERGEYTVELAAPGQKQEMVGPVTAINSAQDPAALTEAIASADLITTAVGPAVLKIIASSIAEGLKQKKPDHIINIVACENMIGGSSHLKEAVFSHLTEEEQKALSQTVGFPNAAVDRIVPIQHHEDILKVSVEPFFEWVIDETGFIGDVPQIDGATFVQDLTPYIERKLFTVNTGHALAAYVGYQQGVQTIKEAVDTPEIRQVVEGALHETGSYLIDTYGFQKEEHDAYIQKIIKRFENAFISDEVTRVARSPLRKLGADDRLIGPAKKIKEPVYLIKGIAAALAYDFAEDEEAVRLQALRKEKGIEGVLEEICGLSPTEDLYQAILQETTR
;
A
#
# COMPACT_ATOMS: atom_id res chain seq x y z
N MET A 1 -11.94 0.83 23.79
CA MET A 1 -11.86 1.87 22.76
C MET A 1 -12.66 1.43 21.55
N LYS A 2 -13.30 2.36 20.86
CA LYS A 2 -14.07 2.15 19.64
C LYS A 2 -13.23 2.47 18.41
N ALA A 3 -13.19 1.54 17.47
CA ALA A 3 -12.56 1.74 16.17
C ALA A 3 -13.61 1.68 15.05
N LEU A 4 -13.66 2.71 14.23
CA LEU A 4 -14.42 2.71 12.97
C LEU A 4 -13.46 2.49 11.80
N HIS A 5 -13.68 1.46 10.99
CA HIS A 5 -12.86 1.15 9.83
C HIS A 5 -13.64 1.35 8.53
N PHE A 6 -13.23 2.34 7.73
CA PHE A 6 -13.73 2.54 6.36
C PHE A 6 -13.06 1.55 5.40
N GLY A 7 -13.89 0.78 4.69
CA GLY A 7 -13.45 -0.22 3.72
C GLY A 7 -13.52 -1.64 4.30
N ALA A 8 -14.66 -2.30 4.14
CA ALA A 8 -14.87 -3.67 4.59
C ALA A 8 -14.32 -4.73 3.59
N GLY A 9 -13.41 -4.33 2.70
CA GLY A 9 -12.76 -5.23 1.73
C GLY A 9 -11.67 -6.12 2.34
N ASN A 10 -10.88 -6.78 1.49
CA ASN A 10 -9.87 -7.75 1.92
C ASN A 10 -8.78 -7.14 2.81
N ILE A 11 -8.31 -5.92 2.53
CA ILE A 11 -7.31 -5.23 3.40
C ILE A 11 -7.94 -4.86 4.74
N GLY A 12 -9.16 -4.32 4.75
CA GLY A 12 -9.84 -3.96 5.99
C GLY A 12 -10.08 -5.16 6.89
N ARG A 13 -10.67 -6.23 6.35
CA ARG A 13 -10.94 -7.45 7.13
C ARG A 13 -9.68 -8.23 7.45
N GLY A 14 -8.80 -8.42 6.47
CA GLY A 14 -7.64 -9.30 6.57
C GLY A 14 -6.39 -8.66 7.17
N PHE A 15 -6.39 -7.35 7.42
CA PHE A 15 -5.22 -6.67 7.99
C PHE A 15 -5.60 -5.66 9.06
N ILE A 16 -6.08 -4.48 8.69
CA ILE A 16 -6.21 -3.35 9.62
C ILE A 16 -7.29 -3.63 10.68
N GLY A 17 -8.49 -3.99 10.25
CA GLY A 17 -9.58 -4.39 11.15
C GLY A 17 -9.23 -5.61 12.00
N SER A 18 -8.56 -6.61 11.42
CA SER A 18 -8.10 -7.79 12.17
C SER A 18 -7.16 -7.41 13.33
N LEU A 19 -6.18 -6.54 13.09
CA LEU A 19 -5.25 -6.08 14.12
C LEU A 19 -5.94 -5.24 15.18
N LEU A 20 -6.82 -4.32 14.78
CA LEU A 20 -7.62 -3.52 15.69
C LEU A 20 -8.47 -4.41 16.60
N LYS A 21 -9.16 -5.41 16.03
CA LYS A 21 -9.98 -6.31 16.82
C LYS A 21 -9.15 -7.16 17.79
N THR A 22 -8.01 -7.68 17.32
CA THR A 22 -7.09 -8.47 18.15
C THR A 22 -6.49 -7.64 19.28
N SER A 23 -6.31 -6.34 19.05
CA SER A 23 -5.86 -5.36 20.06
C SER A 23 -6.96 -4.95 21.06
N GLY A 24 -8.15 -5.57 21.00
CA GLY A 24 -9.24 -5.34 21.95
C GLY A 24 -10.17 -4.17 21.63
N TYR A 25 -10.11 -3.60 20.42
CA TYR A 25 -11.07 -2.58 20.02
C TYR A 25 -12.48 -3.15 19.80
N GLU A 26 -13.49 -2.34 20.12
CA GLU A 26 -14.83 -2.50 19.60
C GLU A 26 -14.82 -2.03 18.14
N LEU A 27 -14.82 -2.98 17.20
CA LEU A 27 -14.61 -2.72 15.78
C LEU A 27 -15.95 -2.63 15.04
N VAL A 28 -16.15 -1.50 14.38
CA VAL A 28 -17.25 -1.26 13.44
C VAL A 28 -16.67 -1.05 12.05
N PHE A 29 -17.11 -1.84 11.06
CA PHE A 29 -16.79 -1.60 9.66
C PHE A 29 -17.78 -0.63 9.02
N THR A 30 -17.35 0.09 7.98
CA THR A 30 -18.25 0.86 7.13
C THR A 30 -17.86 0.76 5.66
N ASP A 31 -18.83 0.48 4.80
CA ASP A 31 -18.66 0.27 3.36
C ASP A 31 -20.00 0.49 2.63
N VAL A 32 -19.99 0.51 1.31
CA VAL A 32 -21.21 0.56 0.47
C VAL A 32 -21.59 -0.82 -0.07
N ASN A 33 -20.71 -1.82 0.06
CA ASN A 33 -20.99 -3.18 -0.37
C ASN A 33 -22.03 -3.86 0.53
N GLU A 34 -23.29 -3.79 0.12
CA GLU A 34 -24.44 -4.30 0.88
C GLU A 34 -24.32 -5.78 1.27
N ALA A 35 -23.83 -6.64 0.37
CA ALA A 35 -23.68 -8.07 0.67
C ALA A 35 -22.69 -8.31 1.82
N VAL A 36 -21.54 -7.62 1.81
CA VAL A 36 -20.53 -7.74 2.86
C VAL A 36 -21.04 -7.16 4.18
N ILE A 37 -21.71 -6.00 4.14
CA ILE A 37 -22.24 -5.35 5.36
C ILE A 37 -23.33 -6.20 6.02
N ASN A 38 -24.28 -6.72 5.23
CA ASN A 38 -25.36 -7.54 5.75
C ASN A 38 -24.82 -8.82 6.38
N GLU A 39 -23.90 -9.51 5.70
CA GLU A 39 -23.29 -10.74 6.20
C GLU A 39 -22.46 -10.50 7.48
N LEU A 40 -21.72 -9.38 7.57
CA LEU A 40 -20.99 -9.00 8.79
C LEU A 40 -21.93 -8.79 9.97
N ASN A 41 -23.09 -8.16 9.75
CA ASN A 41 -24.08 -7.93 10.81
C ASN A 41 -24.85 -9.19 11.20
N GLU A 42 -25.10 -10.10 10.24
CA GLU A 42 -25.78 -11.36 10.51
C GLU A 42 -24.91 -12.30 11.35
N ARG A 43 -23.62 -12.44 11.00
CA ARG A 43 -22.69 -13.34 11.69
C ARG A 43 -21.99 -12.72 12.89
N GLY A 44 -21.69 -11.43 12.83
CA GLY A 44 -20.89 -10.73 13.85
C GLY A 44 -19.42 -11.14 13.90
N GLU A 45 -18.96 -12.00 13.01
CA GLU A 45 -17.59 -12.51 12.95
C GLU A 45 -17.22 -13.02 11.54
N TYR A 46 -15.91 -13.13 11.26
CA TYR A 46 -15.40 -13.65 10.00
C TYR A 46 -14.05 -14.37 10.18
N THR A 47 -13.61 -15.07 9.14
CA THR A 47 -12.38 -15.87 9.15
C THR A 47 -11.25 -15.19 8.37
N VAL A 48 -10.08 -15.07 9.01
CA VAL A 48 -8.82 -14.74 8.35
C VAL A 48 -7.99 -16.01 8.24
N GLU A 49 -7.58 -16.37 7.02
CA GLU A 49 -6.73 -17.53 6.76
C GLU A 49 -5.31 -17.08 6.38
N LEU A 50 -4.29 -17.70 6.97
CA LEU A 50 -2.91 -17.43 6.61
C LEU A 50 -2.50 -18.27 5.39
N ALA A 51 -2.09 -17.61 4.31
CA ALA A 51 -1.54 -18.23 3.10
C ALA A 51 -0.12 -18.76 3.37
N ALA A 52 -0.04 -19.88 4.09
CA ALA A 52 1.19 -20.54 4.54
C ALA A 52 0.92 -22.03 4.82
N PRO A 53 1.96 -22.86 5.03
CA PRO A 53 1.78 -24.26 5.40
C PRO A 53 0.85 -24.42 6.61
N GLY A 54 -0.14 -25.31 6.49
CA GLY A 54 -1.16 -25.56 7.50
C GLY A 54 -2.36 -24.59 7.45
N GLN A 55 -2.30 -23.53 6.64
CA GLN A 55 -3.41 -22.60 6.38
C GLN A 55 -4.17 -22.20 7.64
N LYS A 56 -3.43 -21.75 8.68
CA LYS A 56 -4.01 -21.42 9.98
C LYS A 56 -5.16 -20.42 9.79
N GLN A 57 -6.30 -20.72 10.40
CA GLN A 57 -7.47 -19.85 10.40
C GLN A 57 -7.65 -19.19 11.76
N GLU A 58 -7.99 -17.91 11.73
CA GLU A 58 -8.23 -17.08 12.89
C GLU A 58 -9.62 -16.46 12.76
N MET A 59 -10.44 -16.63 13.80
CA MET A 59 -11.77 -16.02 13.87
C MET A 59 -11.65 -14.60 14.42
N VAL A 60 -12.22 -13.64 13.71
CA VAL A 60 -12.23 -12.23 14.09
C VAL A 60 -13.66 -11.83 14.43
N GLY A 61 -13.91 -11.56 15.71
CA GLY A 61 -15.24 -11.21 16.23
C GLY A 61 -15.18 -10.90 17.74
N PRO A 62 -16.22 -10.27 18.32
CA PRO A 62 -17.39 -9.72 17.64
C PRO A 62 -17.09 -8.42 16.90
N VAL A 63 -17.74 -8.21 15.75
CA VAL A 63 -17.70 -7.00 14.91
C VAL A 63 -19.12 -6.60 14.48
N THR A 64 -19.31 -5.34 14.12
CA THR A 64 -20.54 -4.86 13.46
C THR A 64 -20.18 -4.05 12.22
N ALA A 65 -21.17 -3.71 11.40
CA ALA A 65 -20.94 -2.99 10.16
C ALA A 65 -22.07 -2.00 9.83
N ILE A 66 -21.73 -0.90 9.17
CA ILE A 66 -22.65 0.16 8.75
C ILE A 66 -22.57 0.30 7.23
N ASN A 67 -23.71 0.32 6.55
CA ASN A 67 -23.74 0.68 5.14
C ASN A 67 -23.71 2.20 5.02
N SER A 68 -22.57 2.77 4.60
CA SER A 68 -22.35 4.22 4.55
C SER A 68 -23.28 4.96 3.58
N ALA A 69 -23.81 4.27 2.57
CA ALA A 69 -24.76 4.84 1.61
C ALA A 69 -26.21 4.78 2.09
N GLN A 70 -26.56 3.78 2.91
CA GLN A 70 -27.95 3.53 3.33
C GLN A 70 -28.26 4.10 4.72
N ASP A 71 -27.26 4.18 5.61
CA ASP A 71 -27.44 4.70 6.98
C ASP A 71 -26.40 5.78 7.34
N PRO A 72 -26.53 6.98 6.74
CA PRO A 72 -25.64 8.10 7.03
C PRO A 72 -25.76 8.60 8.49
N ALA A 73 -26.91 8.39 9.13
CA ALA A 73 -27.13 8.79 10.53
C ALA A 73 -26.30 7.91 11.48
N ALA A 74 -26.37 6.58 11.33
CA ALA A 74 -25.54 5.67 12.12
C ALA A 74 -24.05 5.87 11.84
N LEU A 75 -23.66 6.15 10.59
CA LEU A 75 -22.27 6.47 10.26
C LEU A 75 -21.79 7.72 11.00
N THR A 76 -22.60 8.77 10.99
CA THR A 76 -22.27 10.04 11.67
C THR A 76 -22.08 9.83 13.18
N GLU A 77 -22.96 9.06 13.81
CA GLU A 77 -22.85 8.69 15.23
C GLU A 77 -21.61 7.85 15.52
N ALA A 78 -21.31 6.87 14.65
CA ALA A 78 -20.13 6.03 14.78
C ALA A 78 -18.83 6.85 14.67
N ILE A 79 -18.76 7.81 13.75
CA ILE A 79 -17.63 8.75 13.63
C ILE A 79 -17.51 9.61 14.88
N ALA A 80 -18.62 10.21 15.34
CA ALA A 80 -18.63 11.12 16.49
C ALA A 80 -18.22 10.45 17.82
N SER A 81 -18.36 9.14 17.91
CA SER A 81 -18.08 8.34 19.12
C SER A 81 -16.85 7.44 19.02
N ALA A 82 -16.17 7.38 17.87
CA ALA A 82 -14.95 6.60 17.69
C ALA A 82 -13.79 7.21 18.48
N ASP A 83 -12.87 6.36 18.97
CA ASP A 83 -11.57 6.81 19.49
C ASP A 83 -10.51 6.79 18.37
N LEU A 84 -10.66 5.86 17.44
CA LEU A 84 -9.77 5.66 16.30
C LEU A 84 -10.60 5.42 15.03
N ILE A 85 -10.28 6.14 13.98
CA ILE A 85 -10.83 5.91 12.64
C ILE A 85 -9.70 5.44 11.75
N THR A 86 -9.91 4.38 10.97
CA THR A 86 -8.94 3.91 9.99
C THR A 86 -9.59 3.73 8.63
N THR A 87 -8.80 3.79 7.55
CA THR A 87 -9.31 3.59 6.18
C THR A 87 -8.44 2.62 5.41
N ALA A 88 -9.06 1.79 4.55
CA ALA A 88 -8.39 1.03 3.51
C ALA A 88 -9.31 0.97 2.27
N VAL A 89 -9.59 2.14 1.69
CA VAL A 89 -10.60 2.35 0.64
C VAL A 89 -10.01 2.70 -0.73
N GLY A 90 -8.73 3.04 -0.78
CA GLY A 90 -8.03 3.51 -1.96
C GLY A 90 -8.03 5.05 -2.09
N PRO A 91 -6.97 5.65 -2.68
CA PRO A 91 -6.81 7.12 -2.73
C PRO A 91 -7.98 7.90 -3.34
N ALA A 92 -8.65 7.31 -4.35
CA ALA A 92 -9.79 7.95 -5.00
C ALA A 92 -11.01 8.06 -4.06
N VAL A 93 -11.18 7.10 -3.16
CA VAL A 93 -12.34 7.02 -2.26
C VAL A 93 -12.15 7.88 -1.01
N LEU A 94 -10.91 8.21 -0.61
CA LEU A 94 -10.65 9.14 0.49
C LEU A 94 -11.41 10.48 0.36
N LYS A 95 -11.45 11.04 -0.85
CA LYS A 95 -12.19 12.29 -1.13
C LYS A 95 -13.71 12.10 -1.01
N ILE A 96 -14.22 10.90 -1.29
CA ILE A 96 -15.65 10.60 -1.23
C ILE A 96 -16.10 10.55 0.23
N ILE A 97 -15.34 9.88 1.10
CA ILE A 97 -15.69 9.70 2.52
C ILE A 97 -15.41 10.95 3.38
N ALA A 98 -14.61 11.90 2.87
CA ALA A 98 -14.19 13.09 3.60
C ALA A 98 -15.37 13.94 4.12
N SER A 99 -16.43 14.07 3.32
CA SER A 99 -17.64 14.82 3.72
C SER A 99 -18.36 14.18 4.91
N SER A 100 -18.54 12.85 4.90
CA SER A 100 -19.16 12.12 6.02
C SER A 100 -18.32 12.19 7.29
N ILE A 101 -16.99 12.12 7.16
CA ILE A 101 -16.06 12.31 8.30
C ILE A 101 -16.23 13.72 8.88
N ALA A 102 -16.25 14.76 8.05
CA ALA A 102 -16.46 16.13 8.50
C ALA A 102 -17.78 16.29 9.27
N GLU A 103 -18.89 15.73 8.75
CA GLU A 103 -20.19 15.78 9.43
C GLU A 103 -20.20 15.06 10.78
N GLY A 104 -19.56 13.88 10.88
CA GLY A 104 -19.41 13.19 12.17
C GLY A 104 -18.53 13.95 13.16
N LEU A 105 -17.45 14.56 12.69
CA LEU A 105 -16.56 15.37 13.54
C LEU A 105 -17.27 16.63 14.09
N LYS A 106 -18.24 17.20 13.36
CA LYS A 106 -19.08 18.31 13.90
C LYS A 106 -19.94 17.89 15.08
N GLN A 107 -20.27 16.61 15.18
CA GLN A 107 -21.16 16.06 16.22
C GLN A 107 -20.40 15.44 17.40
N LYS A 108 -19.08 15.28 17.30
CA LYS A 108 -18.27 14.75 18.40
C LYS A 108 -18.35 15.69 19.61
N LYS A 109 -18.18 15.14 20.82
CA LYS A 109 -18.04 15.98 22.02
C LYS A 109 -16.75 16.81 21.93
N PRO A 110 -16.74 18.09 22.36
CA PRO A 110 -15.58 18.96 22.24
C PRO A 110 -14.28 18.33 22.77
N ASP A 111 -14.30 17.75 23.97
CA ASP A 111 -13.12 17.16 24.62
C ASP A 111 -12.81 15.72 24.18
N HIS A 112 -13.62 15.12 23.31
CA HIS A 112 -13.41 13.75 22.82
C HIS A 112 -12.33 13.75 21.74
N ILE A 113 -11.24 13.01 21.97
CA ILE A 113 -10.12 12.91 21.04
C ILE A 113 -10.40 11.80 20.03
N ILE A 114 -10.18 12.10 18.74
CA ILE A 114 -10.31 11.13 17.65
C ILE A 114 -9.02 11.15 16.83
N ASN A 115 -8.40 10.00 16.61
CA ASN A 115 -7.27 9.90 15.69
C ASN A 115 -7.69 9.18 14.40
N ILE A 116 -7.31 9.71 13.23
CA ILE A 116 -7.72 9.20 11.92
C ILE A 116 -6.49 8.76 11.12
N VAL A 117 -6.37 7.45 10.86
CA VAL A 117 -5.21 6.84 10.19
C VAL A 117 -5.61 6.24 8.85
N ALA A 118 -5.28 6.91 7.76
CA ALA A 118 -5.51 6.37 6.42
C ALA A 118 -4.43 5.31 6.10
N CYS A 119 -4.84 4.04 6.10
CA CYS A 119 -3.98 2.87 5.88
C CYS A 119 -3.99 2.49 4.39
N GLU A 120 -3.47 3.41 3.57
CA GLU A 120 -3.58 3.36 2.11
C GLU A 120 -2.23 3.05 1.44
N ASN A 121 -2.26 2.53 0.22
CA ASN A 121 -1.05 2.36 -0.59
C ASN A 121 -0.65 3.70 -1.27
N MET A 122 -0.43 4.73 -0.45
CA MET A 122 -0.01 6.06 -0.87
C MET A 122 0.81 6.75 0.22
N ILE A 123 1.71 7.64 -0.18
CA ILE A 123 2.46 8.49 0.75
C ILE A 123 1.52 9.59 1.28
N GLY A 124 1.56 9.83 2.59
CA GLY A 124 0.80 10.92 3.20
C GLY A 124 -0.71 10.73 3.19
N GLY A 125 -1.22 9.49 3.20
CA GLY A 125 -2.66 9.21 3.08
C GLY A 125 -3.52 9.99 4.08
N SER A 126 -3.09 10.05 5.35
CA SER A 126 -3.84 10.77 6.40
C SER A 126 -3.76 12.28 6.21
N SER A 127 -2.63 12.82 5.72
CA SER A 127 -2.51 14.23 5.37
C SER A 127 -3.47 14.62 4.24
N HIS A 128 -3.55 13.82 3.18
CA HIS A 128 -4.49 14.07 2.08
C HIS A 128 -5.96 13.94 2.54
N LEU A 129 -6.25 12.97 3.42
CA LEU A 129 -7.57 12.84 4.01
C LEU A 129 -7.91 14.06 4.90
N LYS A 130 -6.96 14.55 5.69
CA LYS A 130 -7.13 15.76 6.51
C LYS A 130 -7.51 16.95 5.64
N GLU A 131 -6.77 17.21 4.56
CA GLU A 131 -7.05 18.30 3.63
C GLU A 131 -8.46 18.18 3.04
N ALA A 132 -8.84 16.98 2.60
CA ALA A 132 -10.18 16.73 2.05
C ALA A 132 -11.28 16.96 3.10
N VAL A 133 -11.11 16.43 4.32
CA VAL A 133 -12.08 16.61 5.42
C VAL A 133 -12.20 18.09 5.80
N PHE A 134 -11.08 18.78 5.94
CA PHE A 134 -11.06 20.18 6.37
C PHE A 134 -11.63 21.12 5.31
N SER A 135 -11.61 20.74 4.03
CA SER A 135 -12.29 21.49 2.97
C SER A 135 -13.82 21.57 3.13
N HIS A 136 -14.41 20.69 3.95
CA HIS A 136 -15.85 20.68 4.29
C HIS A 136 -16.18 21.39 5.62
N LEU A 137 -15.18 22.02 6.25
CA LEU A 137 -15.30 22.67 7.57
C LEU A 137 -15.02 24.17 7.45
N THR A 138 -15.72 24.96 8.26
CA THR A 138 -15.44 26.39 8.47
C THR A 138 -14.11 26.60 9.21
N GLU A 139 -13.52 27.79 9.11
CA GLU A 139 -12.26 28.10 9.82
C GLU A 139 -12.36 27.91 11.34
N GLU A 140 -13.53 28.21 11.92
CA GLU A 140 -13.79 28.02 13.35
C GLU A 140 -13.82 26.53 13.73
N GLU A 141 -14.51 25.71 12.94
CA GLU A 141 -14.54 24.25 13.14
C GLU A 141 -13.16 23.63 12.96
N GLN A 142 -12.41 24.03 11.93
CA GLN A 142 -11.04 23.55 11.71
C GLN A 142 -10.14 23.87 12.90
N LYS A 143 -10.24 25.09 13.45
CA LYS A 143 -9.45 25.49 14.63
C LYS A 143 -9.83 24.67 15.86
N ALA A 144 -11.13 24.47 16.11
CA ALA A 144 -11.61 23.67 17.23
C ALA A 144 -11.17 22.19 17.12
N LEU A 145 -11.30 21.60 15.94
CA LEU A 145 -10.95 20.20 15.69
C LEU A 145 -9.43 19.97 15.66
N SER A 146 -8.62 20.96 15.31
CA SER A 146 -7.15 20.83 15.26
C SER A 146 -6.51 20.41 16.59
N GLN A 147 -7.19 20.66 17.71
CA GLN A 147 -6.70 20.33 19.06
C GLN A 147 -7.19 18.98 19.57
N THR A 148 -8.13 18.35 18.86
CA THR A 148 -8.82 17.14 19.33
C THR A 148 -8.96 16.06 18.26
N VAL A 149 -8.46 16.31 17.05
CA VAL A 149 -8.45 15.36 15.95
C VAL A 149 -7.04 15.24 15.36
N GLY A 150 -6.43 14.06 15.51
CA GLY A 150 -5.14 13.72 14.92
C GLY A 150 -5.28 13.04 13.57
N PHE A 151 -4.29 13.22 12.70
CA PHE A 151 -4.21 12.59 11.38
C PHE A 151 -2.81 11.99 11.17
N PRO A 152 -2.39 11.01 11.98
CA PRO A 152 -1.07 10.41 11.83
C PRO A 152 -1.01 9.62 10.52
N ASN A 153 0.06 9.84 9.75
CA ASN A 153 0.30 9.07 8.53
C ASN A 153 0.74 7.64 8.87
N ALA A 154 0.50 6.72 7.94
CA ALA A 154 0.93 5.35 8.08
C ALA A 154 1.56 4.81 6.80
N ALA A 155 2.48 3.86 6.97
CA ALA A 155 2.98 2.99 5.93
C ALA A 155 2.48 1.58 6.22
N VAL A 156 1.81 0.97 5.25
CA VAL A 156 1.21 -0.36 5.39
C VAL A 156 1.72 -1.31 4.31
N ASP A 157 2.00 -2.54 4.71
CA ASP A 157 2.46 -3.60 3.81
C ASP A 157 1.92 -4.96 4.24
N ARG A 158 1.04 -5.52 3.39
CA ARG A 158 0.58 -6.90 3.44
C ARG A 158 0.12 -7.30 2.05
N ILE A 159 0.63 -8.40 1.52
CA ILE A 159 0.16 -9.00 0.28
C ILE A 159 -1.14 -9.74 0.58
N VAL A 160 -2.18 -9.28 -0.10
CA VAL A 160 -3.50 -9.88 -0.06
C VAL A 160 -3.91 -10.13 -1.52
N PRO A 161 -3.77 -11.37 -2.01
CA PRO A 161 -4.01 -11.66 -3.42
C PRO A 161 -5.48 -11.48 -3.80
N ILE A 162 -5.73 -11.41 -5.10
CA ILE A 162 -7.09 -11.61 -5.63
C ILE A 162 -7.51 -13.03 -5.24
N GLN A 163 -8.71 -13.14 -4.71
CA GLN A 163 -9.19 -14.37 -4.10
C GLN A 163 -10.70 -14.45 -4.22
N HIS A 164 -11.17 -15.68 -4.32
CA HIS A 164 -12.60 -16.01 -4.36
C HIS A 164 -12.83 -17.18 -3.41
N HIS A 165 -13.71 -16.96 -2.44
CA HIS A 165 -14.16 -17.96 -1.47
C HIS A 165 -15.68 -18.07 -1.58
N GLU A 166 -16.22 -19.25 -1.27
CA GLU A 166 -17.68 -19.40 -1.11
C GLU A 166 -18.19 -18.55 0.06
N ASP A 167 -17.42 -18.46 1.15
CA ASP A 167 -17.65 -17.52 2.24
C ASP A 167 -17.12 -16.13 1.84
N ILE A 168 -18.02 -15.19 1.57
CA ILE A 168 -17.69 -13.83 1.14
C ILE A 168 -16.93 -13.00 2.18
N LEU A 169 -17.01 -13.38 3.46
CA LEU A 169 -16.28 -12.70 4.54
C LEU A 169 -14.89 -13.29 4.77
N LYS A 170 -14.67 -14.55 4.37
CA LYS A 170 -13.36 -15.19 4.47
C LYS A 170 -12.34 -14.38 3.68
N VAL A 171 -11.15 -14.20 4.26
CA VAL A 171 -10.02 -13.56 3.61
C VAL A 171 -8.73 -14.32 3.90
N SER A 172 -8.04 -14.72 2.85
CA SER A 172 -6.70 -15.31 2.88
C SER A 172 -5.65 -14.21 2.69
N VAL A 173 -4.68 -14.17 3.59
CA VAL A 173 -3.65 -13.13 3.64
C VAL A 173 -2.28 -13.76 3.88
N GLU A 174 -1.21 -13.11 3.42
CA GLU A 174 0.13 -13.58 3.78
C GLU A 174 0.37 -13.46 5.30
N PRO A 175 1.24 -14.30 5.90
CA PRO A 175 1.60 -14.18 7.32
C PRO A 175 2.32 -12.87 7.65
N PHE A 176 3.16 -12.39 6.73
CA PHE A 176 3.88 -11.14 6.93
C PHE A 176 2.92 -9.95 6.90
N PHE A 177 3.15 -9.00 7.80
CA PHE A 177 2.54 -7.68 7.70
C PHE A 177 3.47 -6.66 8.35
N GLU A 178 3.32 -5.40 7.95
CA GLU A 178 4.00 -4.26 8.57
C GLU A 178 3.04 -3.07 8.55
N TRP A 179 2.76 -2.52 9.73
CA TRP A 179 1.96 -1.31 9.91
C TRP A 179 2.77 -0.33 10.75
N VAL A 180 3.34 0.68 10.10
CA VAL A 180 4.14 1.72 10.75
C VAL A 180 3.35 3.01 10.77
N ILE A 181 3.26 3.67 11.91
CA ILE A 181 2.46 4.89 12.09
C ILE A 181 3.37 5.99 12.64
N ASP A 182 3.24 7.18 12.06
CA ASP A 182 3.88 8.40 12.56
C ASP A 182 3.22 8.84 13.87
N GLU A 183 3.92 8.66 14.98
CA GLU A 183 3.41 8.96 16.32
C GLU A 183 3.20 10.46 16.55
N THR A 184 3.89 11.31 15.78
CA THR A 184 3.83 12.77 15.95
C THR A 184 2.51 13.37 15.46
N GLY A 185 1.77 12.63 14.63
CA GLY A 185 0.46 13.06 14.13
C GLY A 185 -0.72 12.74 15.06
N PHE A 186 -0.48 12.07 16.18
CA PHE A 186 -1.51 11.79 17.19
C PHE A 186 -1.81 13.02 18.04
N ILE A 187 -3.06 13.12 18.45
CA ILE A 187 -3.50 13.98 19.55
C ILE A 187 -3.77 13.10 20.76
N GLY A 188 -3.30 13.52 21.94
CA GLY A 188 -3.38 12.76 23.17
C GLY A 188 -2.34 11.64 23.24
N ASP A 189 -2.67 10.58 23.98
CA ASP A 189 -1.79 9.42 24.12
C ASP A 189 -1.77 8.58 22.84
N VAL A 190 -0.58 8.06 22.48
CA VAL A 190 -0.42 7.11 21.39
C VAL A 190 -1.11 5.79 21.79
N PRO A 191 -2.07 5.28 20.98
CA PRO A 191 -2.81 4.09 21.34
C PRO A 191 -1.93 2.84 21.29
N GLN A 192 -2.21 1.88 22.16
CA GLN A 192 -1.61 0.55 22.04
C GLN A 192 -2.37 -0.27 20.99
N ILE A 193 -1.67 -0.66 19.92
CA ILE A 193 -2.19 -1.53 18.87
C ILE A 193 -1.17 -2.63 18.63
N ASP A 194 -1.56 -3.88 18.91
CA ASP A 194 -0.72 -5.04 18.67
C ASP A 194 -0.49 -5.20 17.16
N GLY A 195 0.79 -5.28 16.77
CA GLY A 195 1.20 -5.38 15.37
C GLY A 195 1.42 -4.03 14.66
N ALA A 196 1.13 -2.89 15.30
CA ALA A 196 1.54 -1.58 14.81
C ALA A 196 2.88 -1.16 15.43
N THR A 197 3.72 -0.49 14.63
CA THR A 197 4.98 0.13 15.09
C THR A 197 4.83 1.64 15.01
N PHE A 198 5.09 2.33 16.12
CA PHE A 198 5.01 3.79 16.22
C PHE A 198 6.41 4.38 16.10
N VAL A 199 6.55 5.39 15.25
CA VAL A 199 7.85 6.02 14.93
C VAL A 199 7.70 7.53 14.82
N GLN A 200 8.79 8.25 15.06
CA GLN A 200 8.82 9.71 14.92
C GLN A 200 9.09 10.19 13.49
N ASP A 201 9.65 9.32 12.65
CA ASP A 201 9.87 9.59 11.24
C ASP A 201 9.50 8.34 10.42
N LEU A 202 8.50 8.52 9.57
CA LEU A 202 7.95 7.48 8.71
C LEU A 202 8.74 7.35 7.39
N THR A 203 9.53 8.36 7.02
CA THR A 203 10.26 8.43 5.75
C THR A 203 11.13 7.21 5.49
N PRO A 204 11.96 6.73 6.45
CA PRO A 204 12.81 5.57 6.24
C PRO A 204 12.02 4.31 5.92
N TYR A 205 10.85 4.15 6.53
CA TYR A 205 10.00 2.97 6.37
C TYR A 205 9.25 2.98 5.05
N ILE A 206 8.73 4.16 4.64
CA ILE A 206 8.11 4.35 3.34
C ILE A 206 9.10 4.04 2.23
N GLU A 207 10.30 4.62 2.28
CA GLU A 207 11.30 4.44 1.24
C GLU A 207 11.86 3.02 1.25
N ARG A 208 12.11 2.42 2.42
CA ARG A 208 12.51 1.01 2.52
C ARG A 208 11.49 0.09 1.86
N LYS A 209 10.20 0.27 2.14
CA LYS A 209 9.13 -0.54 1.53
C LYS A 209 9.04 -0.30 0.02
N LEU A 210 9.09 0.96 -0.41
CA LEU A 210 9.03 1.33 -1.83
C LEU A 210 10.21 0.74 -2.60
N PHE A 211 11.43 0.85 -2.07
CA PHE A 211 12.65 0.47 -2.77
C PHE A 211 13.03 -1.00 -2.59
N THR A 212 12.38 -1.71 -1.66
CA THR A 212 12.62 -3.15 -1.47
C THR A 212 11.44 -3.97 -1.97
N VAL A 213 10.25 -3.75 -1.39
CA VAL A 213 9.06 -4.56 -1.71
C VAL A 213 8.53 -4.19 -3.08
N ASN A 214 8.22 -2.91 -3.31
CA ASN A 214 7.59 -2.51 -4.56
C ASN A 214 8.57 -2.66 -5.74
N THR A 215 9.84 -2.31 -5.57
CA THR A 215 10.91 -2.50 -6.57
C THR A 215 11.07 -3.97 -6.91
N GLY A 216 11.35 -4.84 -5.92
CA GLY A 216 11.55 -6.27 -6.18
C GLY A 216 10.35 -6.92 -6.87
N HIS A 217 9.13 -6.56 -6.44
CA HIS A 217 7.90 -7.11 -7.02
C HIS A 217 7.69 -6.64 -8.47
N ALA A 218 7.99 -5.38 -8.78
CA ALA A 218 7.92 -4.85 -10.15
C ALA A 218 8.98 -5.48 -11.06
N LEU A 219 10.20 -5.66 -10.56
CA LEU A 219 11.29 -6.31 -11.30
C LEU A 219 10.96 -7.76 -11.63
N ALA A 220 10.50 -8.54 -10.64
CA ALA A 220 10.05 -9.90 -10.85
C ALA A 220 8.95 -9.98 -11.91
N ALA A 221 8.00 -9.04 -11.88
CA ALA A 221 6.90 -8.98 -12.84
C ALA A 221 7.35 -8.64 -14.26
N TYR A 222 8.12 -7.56 -14.46
CA TYR A 222 8.51 -7.12 -15.80
C TYR A 222 9.52 -8.05 -16.46
N VAL A 223 10.54 -8.49 -15.72
CA VAL A 223 11.54 -9.42 -16.25
C VAL A 223 10.90 -10.80 -16.45
N GLY A 224 10.03 -11.22 -15.55
CA GLY A 224 9.24 -12.44 -15.71
C GLY A 224 8.36 -12.42 -16.95
N TYR A 225 7.62 -11.33 -17.18
CA TYR A 225 6.80 -11.16 -18.36
C TYR A 225 7.61 -11.29 -19.66
N GLN A 226 8.79 -10.67 -19.72
CA GLN A 226 9.68 -10.80 -20.90
C GLN A 226 10.17 -12.23 -21.13
N GLN A 227 10.33 -13.03 -20.07
CA GLN A 227 10.74 -14.43 -20.17
C GLN A 227 9.56 -15.40 -20.31
N GLY A 228 8.32 -14.90 -20.36
CA GLY A 228 7.12 -15.70 -20.55
C GLY A 228 6.67 -16.51 -19.32
N VAL A 229 7.20 -16.21 -18.13
CA VAL A 229 6.70 -16.83 -16.88
C VAL A 229 5.38 -16.20 -16.47
N GLN A 230 4.51 -16.97 -15.80
CA GLN A 230 3.13 -16.54 -15.54
C GLN A 230 2.99 -15.87 -14.18
N THR A 231 3.68 -16.37 -13.16
CA THR A 231 3.52 -15.91 -11.78
C THR A 231 4.79 -15.30 -11.19
N ILE A 232 4.62 -14.45 -10.17
CA ILE A 232 5.74 -13.89 -9.41
C ILE A 232 6.59 -14.98 -8.76
N LYS A 233 5.95 -16.05 -8.28
CA LYS A 233 6.67 -17.20 -7.74
C LYS A 233 7.59 -17.83 -8.79
N GLU A 234 7.04 -18.15 -9.97
CA GLU A 234 7.85 -18.68 -11.08
C GLU A 234 8.99 -17.74 -11.46
N ALA A 235 8.73 -16.43 -11.45
CA ALA A 235 9.76 -15.42 -11.68
C ALA A 235 10.90 -15.51 -10.66
N VAL A 236 10.63 -15.56 -9.36
CA VAL A 236 11.71 -15.65 -8.35
C VAL A 236 12.33 -17.05 -8.19
N ASP A 237 11.65 -18.10 -8.68
CA ASP A 237 12.21 -19.45 -8.80
C ASP A 237 13.15 -19.58 -10.02
N THR A 238 13.05 -18.68 -11.00
CA THR A 238 13.91 -18.65 -12.18
C THR A 238 15.24 -17.97 -11.86
N PRO A 239 16.40 -18.67 -11.94
CA PRO A 239 17.68 -18.14 -11.48
C PRO A 239 18.09 -16.79 -12.09
N GLU A 240 17.86 -16.59 -13.38
CA GLU A 240 18.23 -15.38 -14.11
C GLU A 240 17.40 -14.17 -13.66
N ILE A 241 16.10 -14.37 -13.43
CA ILE A 241 15.20 -13.33 -12.94
C ILE A 241 15.53 -13.02 -11.47
N ARG A 242 15.73 -14.07 -10.65
CA ARG A 242 16.12 -13.93 -9.25
C ARG A 242 17.39 -13.11 -9.10
N GLN A 243 18.39 -13.33 -9.96
CA GLN A 243 19.62 -12.55 -9.95
C GLN A 243 19.37 -11.05 -10.17
N VAL A 244 18.45 -10.70 -11.09
CA VAL A 244 18.09 -9.29 -11.33
C VAL A 244 17.37 -8.70 -10.13
N VAL A 245 16.42 -9.44 -9.55
CA VAL A 245 15.69 -8.98 -8.36
C VAL A 245 16.64 -8.79 -7.18
N GLU A 246 17.38 -9.82 -6.78
CA GLU A 246 18.32 -9.76 -5.64
C GLU A 246 19.40 -8.69 -5.85
N GLY A 247 19.97 -8.61 -7.05
CA GLY A 247 20.97 -7.61 -7.38
C GLY A 247 20.44 -6.18 -7.21
N ALA A 248 19.24 -5.89 -7.73
CA ALA A 248 18.63 -4.57 -7.58
C ALA A 248 18.25 -4.28 -6.13
N LEU A 249 17.78 -5.27 -5.36
CA LEU A 249 17.46 -5.10 -3.95
C LEU A 249 18.71 -4.77 -3.11
N HIS A 250 19.87 -5.33 -3.46
CA HIS A 250 21.14 -4.97 -2.83
C HIS A 250 21.64 -3.58 -3.27
N GLU A 251 21.42 -3.17 -4.52
CA GLU A 251 21.69 -1.79 -4.98
C GLU A 251 20.87 -0.78 -4.18
N THR A 252 19.55 -0.98 -4.09
CA THR A 252 18.67 -0.12 -3.30
C THR A 252 18.96 -0.19 -1.81
N GLY A 253 19.29 -1.38 -1.30
CA GLY A 253 19.57 -1.58 0.10
C GLY A 253 20.83 -0.85 0.57
N SER A 254 21.87 -0.82 -0.27
CA SER A 254 23.09 -0.04 0.02
C SER A 254 22.76 1.45 0.17
N TYR A 255 21.96 2.01 -0.73
CA TYR A 255 21.49 3.40 -0.62
C TYR A 255 20.67 3.65 0.66
N LEU A 256 19.75 2.75 1.00
CA LEU A 256 18.90 2.87 2.19
C LEU A 256 19.72 2.81 3.49
N ILE A 257 20.72 1.93 3.56
CA ILE A 257 21.65 1.82 4.69
C ILE A 257 22.43 3.12 4.86
N ASP A 258 23.03 3.63 3.78
CA ASP A 258 23.85 4.85 3.83
C ASP A 258 23.02 6.09 4.18
N THR A 259 21.78 6.16 3.69
CA THR A 259 20.89 7.33 3.87
C THR A 259 20.23 7.34 5.25
N TYR A 260 19.74 6.19 5.71
CA TYR A 260 18.89 6.10 6.91
C TYR A 260 19.55 5.41 8.10
N GLY A 261 20.78 4.89 7.95
CA GLY A 261 21.51 4.24 9.03
C GLY A 261 20.92 2.90 9.46
N PHE A 262 20.16 2.21 8.59
CA PHE A 262 19.72 0.85 8.86
C PHE A 262 20.92 -0.06 9.10
N GLN A 263 20.82 -0.97 10.06
CA GLN A 263 21.88 -1.96 10.26
C GLN A 263 21.92 -2.90 9.06
N LYS A 264 23.12 -3.13 8.52
CA LYS A 264 23.30 -3.90 7.29
C LYS A 264 22.70 -5.29 7.40
N GLU A 265 22.97 -5.99 8.50
CA GLU A 265 22.51 -7.35 8.75
C GLU A 265 20.97 -7.41 8.85
N GLU A 266 20.35 -6.41 9.47
CA GLU A 266 18.89 -6.31 9.57
C GLU A 266 18.25 -6.02 8.20
N HIS A 267 18.87 -5.16 7.41
CA HIS A 267 18.39 -4.83 6.08
C HIS A 267 18.56 -6.01 5.09
N ASP A 268 19.68 -6.72 5.14
CA ASP A 268 19.88 -7.95 4.37
C ASP A 268 18.84 -9.01 4.77
N ALA A 269 18.57 -9.18 6.07
CA ALA A 269 17.50 -10.07 6.54
C ALA A 269 16.11 -9.62 6.07
N TYR A 270 15.87 -8.31 5.96
CA TYR A 270 14.64 -7.76 5.38
C TYR A 270 14.53 -8.12 3.90
N ILE A 271 15.58 -7.92 3.08
CA ILE A 271 15.61 -8.34 1.67
C ILE A 271 15.28 -9.83 1.53
N GLN A 272 15.93 -10.69 2.32
CA GLN A 272 15.67 -12.14 2.30
C GLN A 272 14.24 -12.48 2.71
N LYS A 273 13.67 -11.73 3.66
CA LYS A 273 12.25 -11.87 4.03
C LYS A 273 11.35 -11.49 2.85
N ILE A 274 11.67 -10.44 2.10
CA ILE A 274 10.89 -10.02 0.93
C ILE A 274 10.94 -11.06 -0.19
N ILE A 275 12.11 -11.61 -0.49
CA ILE A 275 12.25 -12.67 -1.50
C ILE A 275 11.41 -13.90 -1.12
N LYS A 276 11.45 -14.32 0.15
CA LYS A 276 10.60 -15.41 0.66
C LYS A 276 9.10 -15.14 0.54
N ARG A 277 8.67 -13.88 0.61
CA ARG A 277 7.27 -13.50 0.36
C ARG A 277 6.89 -13.75 -1.10
N PHE A 278 7.79 -13.45 -2.03
CA PHE A 278 7.59 -13.73 -3.46
C PHE A 278 7.61 -15.24 -3.78
N GLU A 279 8.36 -16.03 -3.02
CA GLU A 279 8.42 -17.50 -3.16
C GLU A 279 7.17 -18.23 -2.62
N ASN A 280 6.25 -17.51 -1.98
CA ASN A 280 5.12 -18.10 -1.25
C ASN A 280 4.16 -18.86 -2.20
N ALA A 281 4.20 -20.19 -2.16
CA ALA A 281 3.38 -21.07 -2.99
C ALA A 281 1.86 -20.99 -2.72
N PHE A 282 1.44 -20.36 -1.61
CA PHE A 282 0.04 -20.17 -1.28
C PHE A 282 -0.53 -18.85 -1.83
N ILE A 283 0.32 -18.05 -2.50
CA ILE A 283 -0.05 -16.78 -3.13
C ILE A 283 0.33 -16.88 -4.60
N SER A 284 -0.67 -17.00 -5.46
CA SER A 284 -0.48 -16.96 -6.91
C SER A 284 -0.81 -15.56 -7.41
N ASP A 285 0.22 -14.78 -7.70
CA ASP A 285 0.09 -13.46 -8.30
C ASP A 285 0.66 -13.47 -9.72
N GLU A 286 -0.19 -13.21 -10.70
CA GLU A 286 0.19 -13.13 -12.11
C GLU A 286 1.13 -11.96 -12.37
N VAL A 287 2.15 -12.17 -13.20
CA VAL A 287 3.12 -11.12 -13.58
C VAL A 287 2.42 -9.93 -14.22
N THR A 288 1.38 -10.16 -15.03
CA THR A 288 0.62 -9.09 -15.71
C THR A 288 -0.18 -8.25 -14.72
N ARG A 289 -0.78 -8.88 -13.72
CA ARG A 289 -1.49 -8.20 -12.62
C ARG A 289 -0.52 -7.34 -11.82
N VAL A 290 0.66 -7.88 -11.51
CA VAL A 290 1.66 -7.15 -10.73
C VAL A 290 2.33 -6.07 -11.55
N ALA A 291 2.57 -6.28 -12.85
CA ALA A 291 3.19 -5.35 -13.79
C ALA A 291 2.29 -4.16 -14.18
N ARG A 292 0.97 -4.26 -14.01
CA ARG A 292 -0.01 -3.22 -14.38
C ARG A 292 0.36 -1.77 -14.01
N SER A 293 -0.11 -0.81 -14.79
CA SER A 293 0.17 0.63 -14.63
C SER A 293 1.66 0.98 -14.76
N PRO A 294 2.31 0.66 -15.89
CA PRO A 294 3.74 0.90 -16.07
C PRO A 294 4.13 2.37 -16.11
N LEU A 295 3.29 3.28 -16.60
CA LEU A 295 3.63 4.71 -16.65
C LEU A 295 3.81 5.26 -15.24
N ARG A 296 2.91 4.88 -14.31
CA ARG A 296 3.05 5.26 -12.90
C ARG A 296 4.35 4.71 -12.29
N LYS A 297 4.66 3.43 -12.53
CA LYS A 297 5.84 2.77 -11.91
C LYS A 297 7.18 3.18 -12.51
N LEU A 298 7.17 3.66 -13.76
CA LEU A 298 8.30 4.30 -14.42
C LEU A 298 8.40 5.80 -14.06
N GLY A 299 7.48 6.34 -13.25
CA GLY A 299 7.53 7.73 -12.81
C GLY A 299 8.83 8.05 -12.06
N ALA A 300 9.28 9.30 -12.19
CA ALA A 300 10.58 9.79 -11.69
C ALA A 300 10.87 9.49 -10.22
N ASP A 301 9.82 9.48 -9.37
CA ASP A 301 9.93 9.29 -7.92
C ASP A 301 9.32 7.95 -7.43
N ASP A 302 8.89 7.06 -8.36
CA ASP A 302 8.33 5.75 -7.99
C ASP A 302 9.45 4.68 -7.92
N ARG A 303 9.06 3.42 -7.74
CA ARG A 303 9.87 2.26 -7.34
C ARG A 303 11.02 1.86 -8.28
N LEU A 304 11.11 2.41 -9.49
CA LEU A 304 12.16 2.05 -10.45
C LEU A 304 13.12 3.22 -10.68
N ILE A 305 12.61 4.34 -11.19
CA ILE A 305 13.44 5.50 -11.50
C ILE A 305 13.89 6.24 -10.23
N GLY A 306 13.00 6.36 -9.23
CA GLY A 306 13.31 6.99 -7.94
C GLY A 306 14.60 6.44 -7.29
N PRO A 307 14.71 5.12 -7.05
CA PRO A 307 15.94 4.55 -6.53
C PRO A 307 17.10 4.63 -7.53
N ALA A 308 16.86 4.44 -8.82
CA ALA A 308 17.93 4.46 -9.81
C ALA A 308 18.63 5.84 -9.90
N LYS A 309 17.90 6.95 -9.67
CA LYS A 309 18.47 8.30 -9.60
C LYS A 309 19.34 8.55 -8.37
N LYS A 310 19.20 7.71 -7.34
CA LYS A 310 19.88 7.85 -6.04
C LYS A 310 21.12 6.97 -5.90
N ILE A 311 21.32 6.04 -6.84
CA ILE A 311 22.39 5.04 -6.79
C ILE A 311 23.36 5.30 -7.94
N LYS A 312 24.65 5.22 -7.65
CA LYS A 312 25.69 5.29 -8.69
C LYS A 312 25.73 3.96 -9.44
N GLU A 313 25.58 4.00 -10.76
CA GLU A 313 25.68 2.83 -11.66
C GLU A 313 24.77 1.64 -11.26
N PRO A 314 23.43 1.81 -11.22
CA PRO A 314 22.51 0.77 -10.76
C PRO A 314 22.23 -0.28 -11.84
N VAL A 315 23.17 -1.21 -12.03
CA VAL A 315 23.19 -2.21 -13.11
C VAL A 315 21.90 -3.05 -13.18
N TYR A 316 21.43 -3.58 -12.05
CA TYR A 316 20.28 -4.48 -12.03
C TYR A 316 18.94 -3.73 -12.11
N LEU A 317 18.84 -2.55 -11.49
CA LEU A 317 17.67 -1.68 -11.71
C LEU A 317 17.55 -1.28 -13.18
N ILE A 318 18.65 -0.96 -13.87
CA ILE A 318 18.63 -0.60 -15.30
C ILE A 318 18.06 -1.75 -16.14
N LYS A 319 18.46 -3.00 -15.87
CA LYS A 319 17.87 -4.19 -16.54
C LYS A 319 16.37 -4.27 -16.33
N GLY A 320 15.93 -4.03 -15.11
CA GLY A 320 14.53 -3.96 -14.74
C GLY A 320 13.73 -2.86 -15.44
N ILE A 321 14.31 -1.67 -15.52
CA ILE A 321 13.74 -0.51 -16.20
C ILE A 321 13.62 -0.81 -17.69
N ALA A 322 14.64 -1.42 -18.31
CA ALA A 322 14.58 -1.85 -19.70
C ALA A 322 13.43 -2.85 -19.93
N ALA A 323 13.24 -3.80 -19.02
CA ALA A 323 12.11 -4.73 -19.06
C ALA A 323 10.75 -4.03 -18.93
N ALA A 324 10.65 -3.05 -18.01
CA ALA A 324 9.44 -2.26 -17.82
C ALA A 324 9.09 -1.40 -19.04
N LEU A 325 10.10 -0.80 -19.70
CA LEU A 325 9.92 -0.03 -20.94
C LEU A 325 9.42 -0.93 -22.09
N ALA A 326 9.83 -2.20 -22.11
CA ALA A 326 9.42 -3.18 -23.11
C ALA A 326 8.04 -3.81 -22.86
N TYR A 327 7.42 -3.57 -21.71
CA TYR A 327 6.16 -4.20 -21.33
C TYR A 327 4.98 -3.77 -22.23
N ASP A 328 4.35 -4.75 -22.89
CA ASP A 328 3.38 -4.55 -23.98
C ASP A 328 2.05 -5.28 -23.78
N PHE A 329 1.69 -5.62 -22.55
CA PHE A 329 0.47 -6.35 -22.25
C PHE A 329 -0.79 -5.60 -22.70
N ALA A 330 -1.51 -6.16 -23.67
CA ALA A 330 -2.56 -5.46 -24.41
C ALA A 330 -3.82 -5.11 -23.59
N GLU A 331 -4.05 -5.78 -22.46
CA GLU A 331 -5.20 -5.51 -21.58
C GLU A 331 -4.91 -4.41 -20.54
N ASP A 332 -3.69 -3.89 -20.47
CA ASP A 332 -3.33 -2.75 -19.63
C ASP A 332 -3.26 -1.45 -20.47
N GLU A 333 -4.21 -0.53 -20.22
CA GLU A 333 -4.30 0.75 -20.92
C GLU A 333 -3.00 1.58 -20.81
N GLU A 334 -2.31 1.53 -19.66
CA GLU A 334 -1.04 2.24 -19.49
C GLU A 334 0.09 1.57 -20.26
N ALA A 335 0.08 0.25 -20.42
CA ALA A 335 1.05 -0.47 -21.25
C ALA A 335 0.83 -0.17 -22.75
N VAL A 336 -0.43 -0.15 -23.20
CA VAL A 336 -0.78 0.28 -24.57
C VAL A 336 -0.31 1.71 -24.82
N ARG A 337 -0.53 2.63 -23.88
CA ARG A 337 -0.08 4.01 -23.98
C ARG A 337 1.45 4.13 -23.96
N LEU A 338 2.14 3.34 -23.14
CA LEU A 338 3.60 3.26 -23.12
C LEU A 338 4.14 2.86 -24.49
N GLN A 339 3.61 1.79 -25.09
CA GLN A 339 4.07 1.33 -26.41
C GLN A 339 3.72 2.33 -27.53
N ALA A 340 2.58 3.02 -27.44
CA ALA A 340 2.25 4.11 -28.36
C ALA A 340 3.27 5.25 -28.28
N LEU A 341 3.63 5.68 -27.06
CA LEU A 341 4.63 6.74 -26.85
C LEU A 341 6.02 6.32 -27.37
N ARG A 342 6.43 5.07 -27.13
CA ARG A 342 7.68 4.52 -27.68
C ARG A 342 7.71 4.55 -29.20
N LYS A 343 6.59 4.21 -29.84
CA LYS A 343 6.48 4.24 -31.31
C LYS A 343 6.52 5.67 -31.86
N GLU A 344 5.94 6.63 -31.15
CA GLU A 344 5.86 8.04 -31.58
C GLU A 344 7.18 8.80 -31.35
N LYS A 345 7.78 8.64 -30.17
CA LYS A 345 8.89 9.49 -29.69
C LYS A 345 10.18 8.73 -29.34
N GLY A 346 10.22 7.42 -29.60
CA GLY A 346 11.35 6.59 -29.20
C GLY A 346 11.37 6.29 -27.70
N ILE A 347 12.44 5.64 -27.25
CA ILE A 347 12.65 5.36 -25.82
C ILE A 347 13.00 6.66 -25.09
N GLU A 348 13.78 7.51 -25.74
CA GLU A 348 14.16 8.85 -25.35
C GLU A 348 12.95 9.68 -24.88
N GLY A 349 11.89 9.73 -25.68
CA GLY A 349 10.66 10.44 -25.29
C GLY A 349 9.98 9.90 -24.05
N VAL A 350 10.04 8.58 -23.80
CA VAL A 350 9.51 7.99 -22.55
C VAL A 350 10.41 8.36 -21.35
N LEU A 351 11.73 8.34 -21.53
CA LEU A 351 12.67 8.71 -20.47
C LEU A 351 12.48 10.16 -20.04
N GLU A 352 12.20 11.06 -20.98
CA GLU A 352 11.98 12.48 -20.69
C GLU A 352 10.58 12.74 -20.11
N GLU A 353 9.52 12.23 -20.75
CA GLU A 353 8.13 12.59 -20.40
C GLU A 353 7.56 11.80 -19.22
N ILE A 354 7.99 10.56 -19.03
CA ILE A 354 7.46 9.65 -17.99
C ILE A 354 8.48 9.48 -16.87
N CYS A 355 9.73 9.18 -17.22
CA CYS A 355 10.77 8.93 -16.23
C CYS A 355 11.36 10.22 -15.64
N GLY A 356 11.13 11.39 -16.28
CA GLY A 356 11.65 12.67 -15.82
C GLY A 356 13.19 12.70 -15.78
N LEU A 357 13.83 12.04 -16.75
CA LEU A 357 15.27 12.00 -16.92
C LEU A 357 15.69 12.93 -18.06
N SER A 358 16.79 13.66 -17.86
CA SER A 358 17.44 14.49 -18.87
C SER A 358 18.46 13.68 -19.69
N PRO A 359 18.62 13.95 -21.00
CA PRO A 359 19.68 13.35 -21.83
C PRO A 359 21.10 13.56 -21.30
N THR A 360 21.32 14.53 -20.41
CA THR A 360 22.62 14.81 -19.78
C THR A 360 22.92 13.91 -18.58
N GLU A 361 21.97 13.10 -18.11
CA GLU A 361 22.16 12.22 -16.97
C GLU A 361 22.80 10.89 -17.40
N ASP A 362 23.80 10.41 -16.65
CA ASP A 362 24.45 9.12 -16.93
C ASP A 362 23.44 7.96 -16.92
N LEU A 363 22.45 8.03 -16.01
CA LEU A 363 21.38 7.04 -15.92
C LEU A 363 20.54 6.96 -17.21
N TYR A 364 20.25 8.10 -17.83
CA TYR A 364 19.53 8.16 -19.11
C TYR A 364 20.29 7.36 -20.18
N GLN A 365 21.59 7.64 -20.30
CA GLN A 365 22.45 6.99 -21.30
C GLN A 365 22.59 5.49 -21.04
N ALA A 366 22.72 5.09 -19.78
CA ALA A 366 22.83 3.70 -19.39
C ALA A 366 21.54 2.91 -19.69
N ILE A 367 20.36 3.48 -19.44
CA ILE A 367 19.07 2.86 -19.79
C ILE A 367 18.91 2.74 -21.31
N LEU A 368 19.26 3.79 -22.06
CA LEU A 368 19.19 3.76 -23.52
C LEU A 368 20.12 2.68 -24.11
N GLN A 369 21.32 2.54 -23.55
CA GLN A 369 22.25 1.49 -23.97
C GLN A 369 21.72 0.09 -23.63
N GLU A 370 21.10 -0.12 -22.47
CA GLU A 370 20.56 -1.44 -22.10
C GLU A 370 19.36 -1.83 -22.98
N THR A 371 18.51 -0.88 -23.34
CA THR A 371 17.31 -1.15 -24.17
C THR A 371 17.61 -1.40 -25.65
N THR A 372 18.85 -1.17 -26.09
CA THR A 372 19.29 -1.38 -27.49
C THR A 372 20.12 -2.66 -27.67
N ARG A 373 20.38 -3.40 -26.59
CA ARG A 373 20.99 -4.73 -26.60
C ARG A 373 19.94 -5.80 -26.87
#